data_AF-A0A534U2B4-F1
#
_entry.id   AF-A0A534U2B4-F1
#
_cell.length_a   1.000
_cell.length_b   1.000
_cell.length_c   1.000
_cell.angle_alpha   90.00
_cell.angle_beta   90.00
_cell.angle_gamma   90.00
#
_symmetry.space_group_name_H-M   'P 1'
#
loop_
_entity.id
_entity.type
_entity.pdbx_description
1 polymer ?
#
loop_
_entity_poly.entity_id
_entity_poly.type
_entity_poly.pdbx_seq_one_letter_code
_entity_poly.pdbx_strand_id
1 'polypeptide(L)'
;MVATIALGTPPGAADSGAQVVAWLREHADGVRWWAWAITLTVPAFAVVFALLRRLLPAPHRDVFLIGAITFLATTSVELWPWAGLALHADRLEPATARTVLDVAIFWGPVLTSATITFMAPVTVLALRGEAGLPRWLGILGLVACAEQAIETVTIFGTSGFTEPGGAMNLQLGAGLVSVWLIAFAVWGGVRGRYPAV
;
A
#
# COMPACT_ATOMS: atom_id res chain seq x y z
N MET A 1 1.01 9.32 -3.02
CA MET A 1 1.15 9.84 -4.40
C MET A 1 2.17 10.98 -4.49
N VAL A 2 2.16 12.01 -3.64
CA VAL A 2 3.24 13.04 -3.66
C VAL A 2 4.58 12.45 -3.19
N ALA A 3 4.56 11.57 -2.18
CA ALA A 3 5.77 10.93 -1.66
C ALA A 3 6.51 10.08 -2.72
N THR A 4 5.80 9.39 -3.61
CA THR A 4 6.39 8.50 -4.63
C THR A 4 7.03 9.25 -5.80
N ILE A 5 6.61 10.50 -6.06
CA ILE A 5 7.26 11.33 -7.10
C ILE A 5 8.72 11.63 -6.73
N ALA A 6 9.00 11.80 -5.43
CA ALA A 6 10.36 12.07 -4.94
C ALA A 6 11.33 10.89 -5.14
N LEU A 7 10.82 9.68 -5.38
CA LEU A 7 11.63 8.48 -5.61
C LEU A 7 12.00 8.26 -7.09
N GLY A 8 11.32 8.88 -8.05
CA GLY A 8 11.47 8.48 -9.45
C GLY A 8 11.04 7.02 -9.67
N THR A 9 11.85 6.23 -10.38
CA THR A 9 11.63 4.79 -10.61
C THR A 9 12.60 3.98 -9.74
N PRO A 10 12.16 3.39 -8.62
CA PRO A 10 13.01 2.54 -7.80
C PRO A 10 13.49 1.29 -8.54
N PRO A 11 14.66 0.72 -8.18
CA PRO A 11 15.15 -0.54 -8.71
C PRO A 11 14.17 -1.69 -8.47
N GLY A 12 14.00 -2.55 -9.48
CA GLY A 12 13.10 -3.70 -9.49
C GLY A 12 13.80 -5.04 -9.25
N ALA A 13 13.02 -6.12 -9.41
CA ALA A 13 13.50 -7.48 -9.19
C ALA A 13 14.66 -7.86 -10.11
N ALA A 14 14.63 -7.39 -11.36
CA ALA A 14 15.62 -7.71 -12.39
C ALA A 14 16.94 -6.89 -12.30
N ASP A 15 17.00 -5.85 -11.47
CA ASP A 15 18.17 -4.98 -11.39
C ASP A 15 19.34 -5.61 -10.60
N SER A 16 20.54 -5.42 -11.14
CA SER A 16 21.77 -5.83 -10.48
C SER A 16 22.07 -4.99 -9.23
N GLY A 17 22.83 -5.53 -8.28
CA GLY A 17 23.25 -4.79 -7.10
C GLY A 17 24.00 -3.49 -7.41
N ALA A 18 24.74 -3.44 -8.53
CA ALA A 18 25.44 -2.22 -8.96
C ALA A 18 24.45 -1.12 -9.41
N GLN A 19 23.37 -1.50 -10.11
CA GLN A 19 22.31 -0.57 -10.48
C GLN A 19 21.57 -0.03 -9.24
N VAL A 20 21.30 -0.90 -8.26
CA VAL A 20 20.67 -0.49 -6.98
C VAL A 20 21.53 0.53 -6.24
N VAL A 21 22.83 0.27 -6.10
CA VAL A 21 23.77 1.21 -5.46
C VAL A 21 23.85 2.53 -6.22
N ALA A 22 23.94 2.48 -7.56
CA ALA A 22 23.99 3.67 -8.38
C ALA A 22 22.74 4.55 -8.18
N TRP A 23 21.55 3.95 -8.24
CA TRP A 23 20.29 4.65 -8.02
C TRP A 23 20.21 5.25 -6.61
N LEU A 24 20.59 4.49 -5.57
CA LEU A 24 20.54 4.98 -4.18
C LEU A 24 21.46 6.18 -3.95
N ARG A 25 22.63 6.20 -4.60
CA ARG A 25 23.54 7.35 -4.52
C ARG A 25 22.96 8.60 -5.17
N GLU A 26 22.25 8.43 -6.28
CA GLU A 26 21.58 9.53 -6.98
C GLU A 26 20.33 10.01 -6.25
N HIS A 27 19.60 9.12 -5.57
CA HIS A 27 18.28 9.39 -5.00
C HIS A 27 18.23 9.41 -3.46
N ALA A 28 19.37 9.41 -2.77
CA ALA A 28 19.43 9.29 -1.31
C ALA A 28 18.56 10.34 -0.57
N ASP A 29 18.59 11.60 -1.03
CA ASP A 29 17.76 12.66 -0.44
C ASP A 29 16.27 12.50 -0.79
N GLY A 30 15.96 12.00 -1.99
CA GLY A 30 14.59 11.65 -2.37
C GLY A 30 14.01 10.55 -1.48
N VAL A 31 14.81 9.53 -1.17
CA VAL A 31 14.44 8.45 -0.22
C VAL A 31 14.18 9.01 1.18
N ARG A 32 14.99 9.96 1.67
CA ARG A 32 14.78 10.60 2.98
C ARG A 32 13.49 11.42 3.01
N TRP A 33 13.20 12.17 1.95
CA TRP A 33 11.94 12.92 1.82
C TRP A 33 10.73 11.99 1.78
N TRP A 34 10.81 10.92 0.99
CA TRP A 34 9.78 9.88 0.96
C TRP A 34 9.58 9.26 2.34
N ALA A 35 10.68 8.96 3.05
CA ALA A 35 10.62 8.35 4.37
C ALA A 35 9.95 9.25 5.42
N TRP A 36 10.29 10.54 5.41
CA TRP A 36 9.64 11.54 6.24
C TRP A 36 8.16 11.68 5.88
N ALA A 37 7.81 11.72 4.59
CA ALA A 37 6.43 11.83 4.13
C ALA A 37 5.59 10.62 4.58
N ILE A 38 6.12 9.39 4.49
CA ILE A 38 5.45 8.19 5.02
C ILE A 38 5.25 8.32 6.53
N THR A 39 6.28 8.73 7.27
CA THR A 39 6.21 8.89 8.72
C THR A 39 5.08 9.82 9.15
N LEU A 40 4.86 10.93 8.42
CA LEU A 40 3.74 11.84 8.67
C LEU A 40 2.38 11.31 8.20
N THR A 41 2.38 10.47 7.18
CA THR A 41 1.16 9.96 6.54
C THR A 41 0.53 8.80 7.34
N VAL A 42 1.34 7.98 8.00
CA VAL A 42 0.88 6.87 8.86
C VAL A 42 -0.16 7.30 9.91
N PRO A 43 0.08 8.32 10.77
CA PRO A 43 -0.92 8.74 11.75
C PRO A 43 -2.18 9.32 11.09
N ALA A 44 -2.07 10.02 9.96
CA ALA A 44 -3.22 10.53 9.23
C ALA A 44 -4.13 9.39 8.72
N PHE A 45 -3.54 8.34 8.13
CA PHE A 45 -4.31 7.17 7.72
C PHE A 45 -4.88 6.39 8.91
N ALA A 46 -4.16 6.30 10.03
CA ALA A 46 -4.69 5.67 11.23
C ALA A 46 -6.00 6.36 11.69
N VAL A 47 -6.04 7.70 11.66
CA VAL A 47 -7.26 8.46 11.94
C VAL A 47 -8.35 8.17 10.92
N VAL A 48 -8.05 8.21 9.62
CA VAL A 48 -9.02 7.91 8.55
C VAL A 48 -9.62 6.51 8.71
N PHE A 49 -8.79 5.50 8.96
CA PHE A 49 -9.26 4.12 9.17
C PHE A 49 -10.09 3.99 10.46
N ALA A 50 -9.69 4.64 11.55
CA ALA A 50 -10.47 4.65 12.78
C ALA A 50 -11.85 5.30 12.59
N LEU A 51 -11.92 6.38 11.81
CA LEU A 51 -13.14 7.05 11.44
C LEU A 51 -14.02 6.14 10.55
N LEU A 52 -13.47 5.60 9.46
CA LEU A 52 -14.19 4.70 8.54
C LEU A 52 -14.73 3.45 9.24
N ARG A 53 -13.97 2.88 10.18
CA ARG A 53 -14.42 1.75 11.01
C ARG A 53 -15.76 2.00 11.69
N ARG A 54 -16.02 3.23 12.14
CA ARG A 54 -17.27 3.59 12.85
C ARG A 54 -18.51 3.48 11.96
N LEU A 55 -18.34 3.46 10.65
CA LEU A 55 -19.42 3.34 9.67
C LEU A 55 -19.89 1.90 9.47
N LEU A 56 -19.15 0.92 10.02
CA LEU A 56 -19.36 -0.49 9.78
C LEU A 56 -19.92 -1.19 11.04
N PRO A 57 -20.86 -2.13 10.88
CA PRO A 57 -21.32 -2.97 11.98
C PRO A 57 -20.24 -4.00 12.38
N ALA A 58 -20.32 -4.51 13.60
CA ALA A 58 -19.58 -5.73 13.96
C ALA A 58 -20.16 -6.94 13.18
N PRO A 59 -19.33 -7.93 12.79
CA PRO A 59 -17.88 -8.02 13.00
C PRO A 59 -17.04 -7.31 11.90
N HIS A 60 -17.67 -6.83 10.82
CA HIS A 60 -17.02 -6.24 9.65
C HIS A 60 -16.06 -5.09 9.99
N ARG A 61 -16.43 -4.26 10.98
CA ARG A 61 -15.58 -3.16 11.47
C ARG A 61 -14.26 -3.63 12.10
N ASP A 62 -14.25 -4.82 12.70
CA ASP A 62 -13.07 -5.34 13.40
C ASP A 62 -12.11 -5.99 12.39
N VAL A 63 -12.66 -6.73 11.43
CA VAL A 63 -11.90 -7.25 10.27
C VAL A 63 -11.30 -6.09 9.46
N PHE A 64 -12.09 -5.04 9.20
CA PHE A 64 -11.61 -3.81 8.56
C PHE A 64 -10.40 -3.22 9.28
N LEU A 65 -10.49 -3.09 10.61
CA LEU A 65 -9.42 -2.51 11.41
C LEU A 65 -8.15 -3.38 11.40
N ILE A 66 -8.28 -4.71 11.49
CA ILE A 66 -7.15 -5.64 11.43
C ILE A 66 -6.41 -5.48 10.10
N GLY A 67 -7.14 -5.46 8.97
CA GLY A 67 -6.55 -5.23 7.66
C GLY A 67 -5.87 -3.86 7.56
N ALA A 68 -6.50 -2.81 8.08
CA ALA A 68 -5.95 -1.45 8.07
C ALA A 68 -4.67 -1.32 8.91
N ILE A 69 -4.62 -1.92 10.10
CA ILE A 69 -3.42 -1.95 10.95
C ILE A 69 -2.30 -2.71 10.23
N THR A 70 -2.63 -3.87 9.64
CA THR A 70 -1.65 -4.67 8.90
C THR A 70 -1.11 -3.90 7.71
N PHE A 71 -1.96 -3.17 6.97
CA PHE A 71 -1.55 -2.29 5.87
C PHE A 71 -0.55 -1.24 6.35
N LEU A 72 -0.86 -0.51 7.42
CA LEU A 72 0.03 0.52 7.97
C LEU A 72 1.35 -0.06 8.49
N ALA A 73 1.31 -1.21 9.16
CA ALA A 73 2.51 -1.89 9.65
C ALA A 73 3.40 -2.32 8.48
N THR A 74 2.82 -2.94 7.44
CA THR A 74 3.54 -3.39 6.25
C THR A 74 4.16 -2.21 5.49
N THR A 75 3.43 -1.11 5.27
CA THR A 75 3.99 0.14 4.69
C THR A 75 5.11 0.72 5.56
N SER A 76 4.99 0.65 6.89
CA SER A 76 6.05 1.15 7.79
C SER A 76 7.31 0.28 7.75
N VAL A 77 7.17 -1.03 7.56
CA VAL A 77 8.29 -1.97 7.45
C VAL A 77 9.01 -1.83 6.11
N GLU A 78 8.29 -1.59 5.01
CA GLU A 78 8.86 -1.29 3.69
C GLU A 78 9.86 -0.14 3.73
N LEU A 79 9.56 0.85 4.57
CA LEU A 79 10.38 2.04 4.71
C LEU A 79 11.83 1.73 5.09
N TRP A 80 12.03 0.73 5.94
CA TRP A 80 13.30 0.45 6.60
C TRP A 80 14.41 0.05 5.62
N PRO A 81 14.23 -0.92 4.71
CA PRO A 81 15.27 -1.28 3.75
C PRO A 81 15.66 -0.08 2.88
N TRP A 82 14.69 0.68 2.36
CA TRP A 82 14.99 1.84 1.51
C TRP A 82 15.73 2.95 2.27
N ALA A 83 15.21 3.39 3.41
CA ALA A 83 15.83 4.43 4.22
C ALA A 83 17.19 4.00 4.78
N GLY A 84 17.33 2.73 5.18
CA GLY A 84 18.56 2.15 5.69
C GLY A 84 19.65 2.09 4.63
N LEU A 85 19.34 1.59 3.43
CA LEU A 85 20.30 1.54 2.32
C LEU A 85 20.72 2.94 1.86
N ALA A 86 19.82 3.93 1.93
CA ALA A 86 20.11 5.31 1.56
C ALA A 86 20.97 6.08 2.59
N LEU A 87 21.06 5.61 3.85
CA LEU A 87 21.76 6.34 4.92
C LEU A 87 23.26 6.51 4.63
N HIS A 88 23.90 5.47 4.08
CA HIS A 88 25.33 5.41 3.74
C HIS A 88 25.56 4.83 2.35
N ALA A 89 24.81 5.33 1.35
CA ALA A 89 24.85 4.82 -0.02
C ALA A 89 26.26 4.88 -0.68
N ASP A 90 27.14 5.78 -0.21
CA ASP A 90 28.54 5.87 -0.64
C ASP A 90 29.35 4.63 -0.27
N ARG A 91 29.04 4.00 0.86
CA ARG A 91 29.75 2.80 1.39
C ARG A 91 29.02 1.49 1.10
N LEU A 92 27.90 1.54 0.41
CA LEU A 92 27.07 0.37 0.15
C LEU A 92 27.71 -0.54 -0.90
N GLU A 93 27.88 -1.81 -0.55
CA GLU A 93 28.38 -2.83 -1.47
C GLU A 93 27.24 -3.39 -2.36
N PRO A 94 27.50 -3.67 -3.64
CA PRO A 94 26.50 -4.21 -4.56
C PRO A 94 25.82 -5.49 -4.09
N ALA A 95 26.59 -6.42 -3.48
CA ALA A 95 26.04 -7.69 -2.99
C ALA A 95 25.04 -7.46 -1.84
N THR A 96 25.40 -6.62 -0.86
CA THR A 96 24.51 -6.24 0.25
C THR A 96 23.25 -5.54 -0.26
N ALA A 97 23.40 -4.59 -1.18
CA ALA A 97 22.27 -3.89 -1.78
C ALA A 97 21.28 -4.85 -2.45
N ARG A 98 21.79 -5.83 -3.22
CA ARG A 98 20.98 -6.85 -3.88
C ARG A 98 20.26 -7.75 -2.89
N THR A 99 20.98 -8.28 -1.90
CA THR A 99 20.36 -9.14 -0.88
C THR A 99 19.25 -8.44 -0.10
N VAL A 100 19.44 -7.18 0.28
CA VAL A 100 18.39 -6.42 0.98
C VAL A 100 17.19 -6.15 0.06
N LEU A 101 17.44 -5.82 -1.22
CA LEU A 101 16.37 -5.63 -2.20
C LEU A 101 15.58 -6.92 -2.44
N ASP A 102 16.24 -8.07 -2.58
CA ASP A 102 15.59 -9.39 -2.73
C ASP A 102 14.57 -9.67 -1.63
N VAL A 103 14.82 -9.19 -0.40
CA VAL A 103 13.87 -9.32 0.71
C VAL A 103 12.78 -8.24 0.60
N ALA A 104 13.17 -7.00 0.32
CA ALA A 104 12.27 -5.84 0.30
C ALA A 104 11.16 -5.95 -0.77
N ILE A 105 11.45 -6.52 -1.95
CA ILE A 105 10.47 -6.58 -3.06
C ILE A 105 9.21 -7.39 -2.73
N PHE A 106 9.28 -8.31 -1.76
CA PHE A 106 8.13 -9.12 -1.34
C PHE A 106 7.12 -8.36 -0.46
N TRP A 107 7.41 -7.10 -0.13
CA TRP A 107 6.46 -6.23 0.54
C TRP A 107 5.12 -6.12 -0.21
N GLY A 108 5.17 -5.93 -1.54
CA GLY A 108 3.98 -5.71 -2.37
C GLY A 108 2.94 -6.83 -2.20
N PRO A 109 3.30 -8.09 -2.47
CA PRO A 109 2.39 -9.21 -2.25
C PRO A 109 1.84 -9.35 -0.83
N VAL A 110 2.63 -9.02 0.19
CA VAL A 110 2.16 -9.06 1.58
C VAL A 110 1.12 -7.96 1.82
N LEU A 111 1.35 -6.76 1.29
CA LEU A 111 0.42 -5.63 1.38
C LEU A 111 -0.94 -5.97 0.76
N THR A 112 -0.94 -6.67 -0.37
CA THR A 112 -2.14 -7.12 -1.08
C THR A 112 -3.13 -7.86 -0.17
N SER A 113 -2.61 -8.74 0.71
CA SER A 113 -3.45 -9.49 1.66
C SER A 113 -4.09 -8.59 2.72
N ALA A 114 -3.36 -7.59 3.21
CA ALA A 114 -3.87 -6.60 4.16
C ALA A 114 -4.97 -5.74 3.51
N THR A 115 -4.75 -5.36 2.25
CA THR A 115 -5.70 -4.62 1.44
C THR A 115 -7.02 -5.37 1.28
N ILE A 116 -6.99 -6.63 0.83
CA ILE A 116 -8.18 -7.47 0.72
C ILE A 116 -8.88 -7.56 2.07
N THR A 117 -8.13 -7.77 3.16
CA THR A 117 -8.67 -7.92 4.52
C THR A 117 -9.51 -6.72 4.94
N PHE A 118 -9.07 -5.48 4.65
CA PHE A 118 -9.90 -4.32 5.00
C PHE A 118 -10.99 -4.00 3.96
N MET A 119 -10.77 -4.30 2.68
CA MET A 119 -11.76 -3.99 1.63
C MET A 119 -12.94 -4.95 1.61
N ALA A 120 -12.67 -6.26 1.73
CA ALA A 120 -13.67 -7.33 1.63
C ALA A 120 -14.91 -7.12 2.53
N PRO A 121 -14.81 -6.79 3.83
CA PRO A 121 -15.99 -6.60 4.66
C PRO A 121 -16.89 -5.46 4.18
N VAL A 122 -16.30 -4.35 3.70
CA VAL A 122 -17.05 -3.22 3.16
C VAL A 122 -17.70 -3.57 1.83
N THR A 123 -16.96 -4.25 0.96
CA THR A 123 -17.42 -4.75 -0.34
C THR A 123 -18.65 -5.63 -0.19
N VAL A 124 -18.60 -6.62 0.71
CA VAL A 124 -19.72 -7.55 0.95
C VAL A 124 -20.96 -6.81 1.45
N LEU A 125 -20.82 -5.94 2.44
CA LEU A 125 -21.95 -5.15 2.95
C LEU A 125 -22.57 -4.26 1.87
N ALA A 126 -21.74 -3.58 1.08
CA ALA A 126 -22.20 -2.71 0.00
C ALA A 126 -22.96 -3.47 -1.09
N LEU A 127 -22.47 -4.64 -1.50
CA LEU A 127 -23.15 -5.50 -2.48
C LEU A 127 -24.50 -6.02 -1.97
N ARG A 128 -24.59 -6.32 -0.67
CA ARG A 128 -25.85 -6.71 -0.01
C ARG A 128 -26.82 -5.54 0.21
N GLY A 129 -26.36 -4.30 0.03
CA GLY A 129 -27.16 -3.11 0.33
C GLY A 129 -27.32 -2.84 1.83
N GLU A 130 -26.38 -3.33 2.64
CA GLU A 130 -26.38 -3.20 4.10
C GLU A 130 -25.58 -1.97 4.57
N ALA A 131 -25.75 -1.60 5.85
CA ALA A 131 -25.10 -0.44 6.49
C ALA A 131 -25.34 0.91 5.76
N GLY A 132 -26.29 0.97 4.82
CA GLY A 132 -26.54 2.11 3.95
C GLY A 132 -25.44 2.38 2.91
N LEU A 133 -24.51 1.45 2.71
CA LEU A 133 -23.43 1.54 1.73
C LEU A 133 -23.99 1.44 0.30
N PRO A 134 -23.47 2.22 -0.66
CA PRO A 134 -23.96 2.20 -2.02
C PRO A 134 -23.39 1.01 -2.79
N ARG A 135 -24.23 0.34 -3.60
CA ARG A 135 -23.82 -0.84 -4.39
C ARG A 135 -22.66 -0.58 -5.33
N TRP A 136 -22.54 0.63 -5.89
CA TRP A 136 -21.42 0.98 -6.76
C TRP A 136 -20.07 0.89 -6.04
N LEU A 137 -20.03 1.20 -4.74
CA LEU A 137 -18.82 1.05 -3.92
C LEU A 137 -18.48 -0.42 -3.73
N GLY A 138 -19.50 -1.27 -3.62
CA GLY A 138 -19.36 -2.72 -3.60
C GLY A 138 -18.81 -3.28 -4.92
N ILE A 139 -19.28 -2.79 -6.07
CA ILE A 139 -18.77 -3.22 -7.38
C ILE A 139 -17.30 -2.80 -7.55
N LEU A 140 -16.97 -1.55 -7.22
CA LEU A 140 -15.59 -1.06 -7.24
C LEU A 140 -14.70 -1.89 -6.30
N GLY A 141 -15.20 -2.18 -5.10
CA GLY A 141 -14.49 -3.00 -4.11
C GLY A 141 -14.30 -4.44 -4.58
N LEU A 142 -15.25 -5.02 -5.30
CA LEU A 142 -15.14 -6.35 -5.90
C LEU A 142 -14.04 -6.38 -6.97
N VAL A 143 -14.02 -5.39 -7.88
CA VAL A 143 -12.99 -5.28 -8.92
C VAL A 143 -11.61 -5.16 -8.28
N ALA A 144 -11.45 -4.26 -7.31
CA ALA A 144 -10.19 -4.08 -6.62
C ALA A 144 -9.78 -5.33 -5.83
N CYS A 145 -10.68 -5.97 -5.05
CA CYS A 145 -10.34 -7.20 -4.34
C CYS A 145 -9.93 -8.34 -5.29
N ALA A 146 -10.58 -8.47 -6.45
CA ALA A 146 -10.23 -9.48 -7.44
C ALA A 146 -8.84 -9.21 -8.04
N GLU A 147 -8.54 -7.95 -8.38
CA GLU A 147 -7.23 -7.56 -8.88
C GLU A 147 -6.13 -7.81 -7.83
N GLN A 148 -6.37 -7.41 -6.57
CA GLN A 148 -5.47 -7.72 -5.45
C GLN A 148 -5.30 -9.24 -5.30
N ALA A 149 -6.36 -10.04 -5.39
CA ALA A 149 -6.21 -11.50 -5.30
C ALA A 149 -5.31 -12.07 -6.42
N ILE A 150 -5.42 -11.55 -7.64
CA ILE A 150 -4.56 -11.93 -8.77
C ILE A 150 -3.13 -11.42 -8.57
N GLU A 151 -2.96 -10.23 -8.00
CA GLU A 151 -1.67 -9.60 -7.68
C GLU A 151 -0.80 -10.49 -6.79
N THR A 152 -1.38 -11.41 -6.00
CA THR A 152 -0.62 -12.41 -5.24
C THR A 152 0.27 -13.32 -6.11
N VAL A 153 -0.05 -13.48 -7.40
CA VAL A 153 0.77 -14.23 -8.35
C VAL A 153 2.14 -13.57 -8.57
N THR A 154 2.27 -12.28 -8.29
CA THR A 154 3.56 -11.56 -8.40
C THR A 154 4.65 -12.13 -7.52
N ILE A 155 4.30 -12.87 -6.44
CA ILE A 155 5.25 -13.63 -5.61
C ILE A 155 6.12 -14.58 -6.46
N PHE A 156 5.55 -15.14 -7.52
CA PHE A 156 6.23 -16.10 -8.40
C PHE A 156 6.89 -15.42 -9.61
N GLY A 157 6.70 -14.11 -9.78
CA GLY A 157 7.29 -13.37 -10.88
C GLY A 157 8.78 -13.11 -10.67
N THR A 158 9.48 -12.88 -11.78
CA THR A 158 10.93 -12.59 -11.77
C THR A 158 11.29 -11.30 -12.51
N SER A 159 10.40 -10.79 -13.36
CA SER A 159 10.65 -9.60 -14.17
C SER A 159 9.36 -9.03 -14.76
N GLY A 160 9.34 -7.72 -15.03
CA GLY A 160 8.31 -7.07 -15.84
C GLY A 160 7.02 -6.76 -15.07
N PHE A 161 5.87 -6.81 -15.74
CA PHE A 161 4.59 -6.38 -15.13
C PHE A 161 4.24 -7.13 -13.84
N THR A 162 4.52 -8.43 -13.81
CA THR A 162 4.18 -9.33 -12.69
C THR A 162 5.36 -9.61 -11.75
N GLU A 163 6.46 -8.84 -11.81
CA GLU A 163 7.52 -8.99 -10.82
C GLU A 163 7.03 -8.53 -9.42
N PRO A 164 7.59 -9.08 -8.32
CA PRO A 164 7.23 -8.64 -6.99
C PRO A 164 7.52 -7.14 -6.81
N GLY A 165 6.52 -6.37 -6.38
CA GLY A 165 6.65 -4.93 -6.23
C GLY A 165 6.68 -4.16 -7.57
N GLY A 166 6.35 -4.82 -8.68
CA GLY A 166 6.36 -4.25 -10.02
C GLY A 166 5.15 -3.37 -10.35
N ALA A 167 4.95 -3.12 -11.65
CA ALA A 167 3.89 -2.24 -12.15
C ALA A 167 2.47 -2.72 -11.78
N MET A 168 2.24 -4.04 -11.70
CA MET A 168 0.96 -4.56 -11.23
C MET A 168 0.67 -4.11 -9.79
N ASN A 169 1.64 -4.22 -8.87
CA ASN A 169 1.47 -3.77 -7.49
C ASN A 169 1.37 -2.24 -7.39
N LEU A 170 2.32 -1.52 -7.98
CA LEU A 170 2.51 -0.08 -7.71
C LEU A 170 1.59 0.83 -8.53
N GLN A 171 1.17 0.41 -9.72
CA GLN A 171 0.37 1.25 -10.61
C GLN A 171 -1.08 0.80 -10.65
N LEU A 172 -1.33 -0.48 -10.95
CA LEU A 172 -2.69 -1.01 -11.07
C LEU A 172 -3.32 -1.19 -9.68
N GLY A 173 -2.70 -2.01 -8.83
CA GLY A 173 -3.21 -2.34 -7.50
C GLY A 173 -3.32 -1.12 -6.61
N ALA A 174 -2.19 -0.45 -6.33
CA ALA A 174 -2.18 0.75 -5.50
C ALA A 174 -3.11 1.86 -6.04
N GLY A 175 -3.24 1.99 -7.36
CA GLY A 175 -4.17 2.92 -8.00
C GLY A 175 -5.63 2.58 -7.69
N LEU A 176 -6.06 1.34 -7.93
CA LEU A 176 -7.42 0.88 -7.65
C LEU A 176 -7.77 0.98 -6.17
N VAL A 177 -6.84 0.58 -5.28
CA VAL A 177 -7.00 0.66 -3.83
C VAL A 177 -7.16 2.11 -3.38
N SER A 178 -6.35 3.02 -3.92
CA SER A 178 -6.46 4.45 -3.61
C SER A 178 -7.81 5.02 -4.04
N VAL A 179 -8.26 4.70 -5.27
CA VAL A 179 -9.57 5.14 -5.77
C VAL A 179 -10.69 4.61 -4.89
N TRP A 180 -10.65 3.34 -4.51
CA TRP A 180 -11.66 2.74 -3.63
C TRP A 180 -11.67 3.38 -2.23
N LEU A 181 -10.50 3.58 -1.63
CA LEU A 181 -10.38 4.15 -0.29
C LEU A 181 -10.87 5.60 -0.25
N ILE A 182 -10.50 6.40 -1.26
CA ILE A 182 -11.00 7.78 -1.42
C ILE A 182 -12.52 7.77 -1.57
N ALA A 183 -13.05 6.90 -2.43
CA ALA A 183 -14.49 6.79 -2.65
C ALA A 183 -15.24 6.44 -1.35
N PHE A 184 -14.72 5.51 -0.54
CA PHE A 184 -15.30 5.13 0.74
C PHE A 184 -15.20 6.28 1.76
N ALA A 185 -14.05 6.95 1.86
CA ALA A 185 -13.83 8.09 2.75
C ALA A 185 -14.74 9.28 2.40
N VAL A 186 -14.84 9.63 1.12
CA VAL A 186 -15.73 10.71 0.64
C VAL A 186 -17.17 10.36 0.93
N TRP A 187 -17.61 9.14 0.62
CA TRP A 187 -18.97 8.71 0.94
C TRP A 187 -19.26 8.78 2.45
N GLY A 188 -18.32 8.34 3.29
CA GLY A 188 -18.42 8.38 4.74
C GLY A 188 -18.49 9.81 5.29
N GLY A 189 -17.69 10.71 4.75
CA GLY A 189 -17.66 12.13 5.13
C GLY A 189 -18.90 12.91 4.69
N VAL A 190 -19.32 12.75 3.43
CA VAL A 190 -20.48 13.48 2.85
C VAL A 190 -21.79 13.10 3.54
N ARG A 191 -21.94 11.88 4.04
CA ARG A 191 -23.16 11.45 4.74
C ARG A 191 -23.30 11.94 6.19
N GLY A 192 -22.38 12.77 6.70
CA GLY A 192 -22.51 13.35 8.04
C GLY A 192 -22.53 12.31 9.17
N ARG A 193 -22.02 11.10 8.93
CA ARG A 193 -21.99 10.00 9.93
C ARG A 193 -20.86 10.14 10.94
N TYR A 194 -20.07 11.21 10.84
CA TYR A 194 -19.25 11.70 11.93
C TYR A 194 -20.08 12.73 12.68
N PRO A 195 -20.81 12.37 13.75
CA PRO A 195 -21.35 13.38 14.63
C PRO A 195 -20.17 14.23 15.11
N ALA A 196 -20.31 15.56 15.00
CA ALA A 196 -19.46 16.48 15.75
C ALA A 196 -19.52 16.02 17.21
N VAL A 197 -18.35 15.71 17.78
CA VAL A 197 -18.21 15.29 19.18
C VAL A 197 -18.73 16.41 20.08
#